data_AF-A0A928XDU6-F1
#
_entry.id   AF-A0A928XDU6-F1
#
_cell.length_a   1.000
_cell.length_b   1.000
_cell.length_c   1.000
_cell.angle_alpha   90.00
_cell.angle_beta   90.00
_cell.angle_gamma   90.00
#
_symmetry.space_group_name_H-M   'P 1'
#
loop_
_entity.id
_entity.type
_entity.pdbx_description
1 polymer ?
#
loop_
_entity_poly.entity_id
_entity_poly.type
_entity_poly.pdbx_seq_one_letter_code
_entity_poly.pdbx_strand_id
1 'polypeptide(L)'
;MSITPDGVTTTVVLDDAGRVASMTRDGVTAAYTYDDRGLVTEVTLGNGAVIEYEYDDDQRLIRVEHFDDSAATILKLEYDYNDRDLPVMITESDEGGCSPRCRSLTTTVGG
;
A
#
# COMPACT_ATOMS: atom_id res chain seq x y z
N MET A 1 13.40 20.17 12.31
CA MET A 1 12.83 19.29 13.35
C MET A 1 11.54 19.93 13.83
N SER A 2 10.39 19.46 13.36
CA SER A 2 9.09 20.02 13.71
C SER A 2 8.49 19.14 14.80
N ILE A 3 8.57 19.61 16.04
CA ILE A 3 8.01 18.92 17.19
C ILE A 3 6.57 19.43 17.34
N THR A 4 5.59 18.57 17.14
CA THR A 4 4.18 18.89 17.39
C THR A 4 3.99 18.97 18.91
N PRO A 5 3.17 19.88 19.45
CA PRO A 5 2.99 20.06 20.90
C PRO A 5 2.48 18.81 21.67
N ASP A 6 2.06 17.75 20.97
CA ASP A 6 1.70 16.45 21.53
C ASP A 6 2.90 15.53 21.85
N GLY A 7 4.15 15.99 21.65
CA GLY A 7 5.36 15.19 21.88
C GLY A 7 5.67 14.17 20.76
N VAL A 8 4.74 14.00 19.82
CA VAL A 8 4.95 13.19 18.61
C VAL A 8 5.90 13.94 17.68
N THR A 9 7.12 13.40 17.57
CA THR A 9 8.11 13.87 16.60
C THR A 9 7.87 13.14 15.29
N THR A 10 7.61 13.92 14.24
CA THR A 10 7.55 13.41 12.87
C THR A 10 8.79 13.88 12.13
N THR A 11 9.59 12.92 11.66
CA THR A 11 10.75 13.16 10.81
C THR A 11 10.40 12.69 9.41
N VAL A 12 10.63 13.53 8.41
CA VAL A 12 10.43 13.19 7.00
C VAL A 12 11.77 13.36 6.31
N VAL A 13 12.22 12.33 5.62
CA VAL A 13 13.39 12.34 4.74
C VAL A 13 12.88 12.41 3.33
N LEU A 14 13.43 13.34 2.55
CA LEU A 14 13.10 13.50 1.14
C LEU A 14 14.20 12.86 0.28
N ASP A 15 13.83 12.32 -0.88
CA ASP A 15 14.77 11.91 -1.92
C ASP A 15 15.29 13.12 -2.72
N ASP A 16 16.20 12.87 -3.66
CA ASP A 16 16.76 13.90 -4.55
C ASP A 16 15.72 14.57 -5.46
N ALA A 17 14.56 13.94 -5.67
CA ALA A 17 13.44 14.49 -6.42
C ALA A 17 12.45 15.29 -5.52
N GLY A 18 12.72 15.40 -4.21
CA GLY A 18 11.87 16.09 -3.26
C GLY A 18 10.63 15.30 -2.83
N ARG A 19 10.59 13.99 -3.10
CA ARG A 19 9.52 13.06 -2.67
C ARG A 19 9.89 12.44 -1.32
N VAL A 20 8.93 11.88 -0.60
CA VAL A 20 9.16 11.33 0.75
C VAL A 20 9.87 9.97 0.67
N ALA A 21 11.18 9.92 0.88
CA ALA A 21 11.93 8.67 0.95
C ALA A 21 11.59 7.86 2.21
N SER A 22 11.45 8.54 3.36
CA SER A 22 11.03 7.89 4.59
C SER A 22 10.35 8.86 5.56
N MET A 23 9.50 8.31 6.40
CA MET A 23 8.77 9.05 7.41
C MET A 23 8.83 8.28 8.73
N THR A 24 9.43 8.90 9.74
CA THR A 24 9.41 8.39 11.11
C THR A 24 8.41 9.18 11.93
N ARG A 25 7.43 8.50 12.51
CA ARG A 25 6.48 9.08 13.44
C ARG A 25 6.49 8.27 14.73
N ASP A 26 6.75 8.95 15.85
CA ASP A 26 6.75 8.30 17.17
C ASP A 26 7.71 7.10 17.28
N GLY A 27 8.85 7.16 16.56
CA GLY A 27 9.82 6.07 16.50
C GLY A 27 9.50 4.97 15.48
N VAL A 28 8.30 4.95 14.89
CA VAL A 28 7.93 4.03 13.81
C VAL A 28 8.32 4.65 12.48
N THR A 29 9.17 3.96 11.71
CA THR A 29 9.66 4.45 10.42
C THR A 29 8.99 3.70 9.28
N ALA A 30 8.40 4.43 8.33
CA ALA A 30 7.98 3.92 7.04
C ALA A 30 8.96 4.40 5.95
N ALA A 31 9.39 3.50 5.07
CA ALA A 31 10.18 3.83 3.89
C ALA A 31 9.33 3.66 2.63
N TYR A 32 9.55 4.51 1.63
CA TYR A 32 8.80 4.52 0.38
C TYR A 32 9.77 4.39 -0.79
N THR A 33 9.50 3.44 -1.68
CA THR A 33 10.19 3.26 -2.95
C THR A 33 9.29 3.74 -4.06
N TYR A 34 9.87 4.41 -5.06
CA TYR A 34 9.14 4.99 -6.18
C TYR A 34 9.67 4.44 -7.51
N ASP A 35 8.80 4.29 -8.51
CA ASP A 35 9.20 4.03 -9.89
C ASP A 35 9.69 5.30 -10.61
N ASP A 36 10.13 5.13 -11.86
CA ASP A 36 10.57 6.22 -12.74
C ASP A 36 9.46 7.24 -13.03
N ARG A 37 8.18 6.84 -12.90
CA ARG A 37 7.01 7.71 -13.05
C ARG A 37 6.69 8.49 -11.77
N GLY A 38 7.30 8.13 -10.65
CA GLY A 38 7.07 8.73 -9.33
C GLY A 38 5.89 8.18 -8.56
N LEU A 39 5.43 6.99 -8.92
CA LEU A 39 4.43 6.21 -8.20
C LEU A 39 5.11 5.34 -7.15
N VAL A 40 4.46 5.18 -5.99
CA VAL A 40 5.00 4.39 -4.87
C VAL A 40 4.87 2.91 -5.22
N THR A 41 5.97 2.19 -5.42
CA THR A 41 5.94 0.75 -5.74
C THR A 41 6.08 -0.13 -4.50
N GLU A 42 6.68 0.38 -3.43
CA GLU A 42 6.90 -0.39 -2.20
C GLU A 42 6.86 0.54 -0.99
N VAL A 43 6.24 0.05 0.09
CA VAL A 43 6.23 0.71 1.40
C VAL A 43 6.67 -0.29 2.44
N THR A 44 7.82 -0.05 3.06
CA THR A 44 8.27 -0.82 4.22
C THR A 44 7.82 -0.13 5.49
N LEU A 45 7.02 -0.79 6.32
CA LEU A 45 6.54 -0.30 7.60
C LEU A 45 7.52 -0.61 8.73
N GLY A 46 7.42 0.14 9.83
CA GLY A 46 8.37 0.04 10.95
C GLY A 46 8.28 -1.26 11.76
N ASN A 47 7.24 -2.06 11.53
CA ASN A 47 7.10 -3.42 12.05
C ASN A 47 7.75 -4.49 11.15
N GLY A 48 8.40 -4.10 10.05
CA GLY A 48 9.01 -5.00 9.08
C GLY A 48 8.07 -5.48 7.98
N ALA A 49 6.78 -5.18 8.08
CA ALA A 49 5.82 -5.48 7.02
C ALA A 49 6.13 -4.66 5.75
N VAL A 50 5.88 -5.24 4.59
CA VAL A 50 6.14 -4.63 3.28
C VAL A 50 4.85 -4.60 2.48
N ILE A 51 4.55 -3.48 1.83
CA ILE A 51 3.40 -3.36 0.94
C ILE A 51 3.92 -3.02 -0.45
N GLU A 52 3.70 -3.89 -1.41
CA GLU A 52 4.02 -3.69 -2.82
C GLU A 52 2.78 -3.21 -3.60
N TYR A 53 3.01 -2.32 -4.55
CA TYR A 53 1.98 -1.73 -5.40
C TYR A 53 2.38 -1.90 -6.87
N GLU A 54 1.50 -2.47 -7.69
CA GLU A 54 1.68 -2.57 -9.13
C GLU A 54 0.71 -1.64 -9.86
N TYR A 55 1.23 -0.94 -10.87
CA TYR A 55 0.47 0.00 -11.68
C TYR A 55 0.54 -0.36 -13.15
N ASP A 56 -0.60 -0.19 -13.83
CA ASP A 56 -0.73 -0.30 -15.28
C ASP A 56 -0.04 0.88 -16.02
N ASP A 57 0.03 0.83 -17.35
CA ASP A 57 0.59 1.90 -18.18
C ASP A 57 -0.12 3.24 -17.97
N ASP A 58 -1.43 3.21 -17.72
CA ASP A 58 -2.25 4.37 -17.38
C ASP A 58 -2.05 4.88 -15.94
N GLN A 59 -1.05 4.38 -15.20
CA GLN A 59 -0.75 4.74 -13.80
C GLN A 59 -1.89 4.39 -12.83
N ARG A 60 -2.69 3.39 -13.19
CA ARG A 60 -3.80 2.85 -12.38
C ARG A 60 -3.31 1.68 -11.55
N LEU A 61 -3.71 1.62 -10.28
CA LEU A 61 -3.28 0.58 -9.34
C LEU A 61 -3.96 -0.75 -9.65
N ILE A 62 -3.25 -1.71 -10.21
CA ILE A 62 -3.78 -3.02 -10.59
C ILE A 62 -3.54 -4.10 -9.53
N ARG A 63 -2.55 -3.91 -8.65
CA ARG A 63 -2.31 -4.86 -7.56
C ARG A 63 -1.75 -4.19 -6.31
N VAL A 64 -2.16 -4.71 -5.15
CA VAL A 64 -1.52 -4.47 -3.86
C VAL A 64 -1.21 -5.81 -3.20
N GLU A 65 0.04 -6.02 -2.81
CA GLU A 65 0.47 -7.20 -2.03
C GLU A 65 1.07 -6.74 -0.71
N HIS A 66 0.55 -7.25 0.41
CA HIS A 66 1.05 -6.95 1.74
C HIS A 66 1.71 -8.20 2.30
N PHE A 67 2.95 -8.03 2.74
CA PHE A 67 3.78 -9.04 3.36
C PHE A 67 4.02 -8.67 4.82
N ASP A 68 4.04 -9.69 5.67
CA ASP A 68 4.50 -9.55 7.05
C ASP A 68 6.04 -9.41 7.12
N ASP A 69 6.59 -9.15 8.32
CA ASP A 69 8.04 -9.14 8.59
C ASP A 69 8.74 -10.41 8.09
N SER A 70 8.04 -11.54 8.13
CA SER A 70 8.55 -12.83 7.67
C SER A 70 8.42 -13.04 6.15
N ALA A 71 8.11 -11.98 5.38
CA ALA A 71 7.83 -12.00 3.94
C ALA A 71 6.68 -12.93 3.54
N ALA A 72 5.79 -13.27 4.48
CA ALA A 72 4.59 -14.04 4.20
C ALA A 72 3.51 -13.11 3.64
N THR A 73 2.90 -13.46 2.51
CA THR A 73 1.77 -12.70 1.96
C THR A 73 0.58 -12.79 2.89
N ILE A 74 0.20 -11.67 3.49
CA ILE A 74 -0.95 -11.55 4.40
C ILE A 74 -2.19 -11.02 3.68
N LEU A 75 -2.01 -10.24 2.62
CA LEU A 75 -3.10 -9.70 1.82
C LEU A 75 -2.64 -9.55 0.38
N LYS A 76 -3.47 -9.99 -0.56
CA LYS A 76 -3.31 -9.70 -1.98
C LYS A 76 -4.62 -9.17 -2.53
N LEU A 77 -4.57 -7.98 -3.10
CA LEU A 77 -5.68 -7.30 -3.76
C LEU A 77 -5.32 -7.10 -5.24
N GLU A 78 -6.19 -7.56 -6.13
CA GLU A 78 -6.08 -7.33 -7.56
C GLU A 78 -7.27 -6.50 -8.04
N TYR A 79 -7.00 -5.47 -8.85
CA TYR A 79 -7.99 -4.51 -9.34
C TYR A 79 -8.16 -4.64 -10.85
N ASP A 80 -9.40 -4.80 -11.28
CA ASP A 80 -9.79 -4.63 -12.67
C ASP A 80 -10.53 -3.31 -12.87
N TYR A 81 -10.27 -2.62 -13.98
CA TYR A 81 -10.90 -1.36 -14.32
C TYR A 81 -11.84 -1.54 -15.52
N ASN A 82 -13.00 -0.87 -15.49
CA ASN A 82 -13.90 -0.81 -16.65
C ASN A 82 -13.54 0.36 -17.60
N ASP A 83 -14.27 0.49 -18.71
CA ASP A 83 -14.11 1.59 -19.69
C ASP A 83 -14.35 3.01 -19.12
N ARG A 84 -14.70 3.13 -17.83
CA ARG A 84 -14.88 4.40 -17.11
C ARG A 84 -13.77 4.65 -16.07
N ASP A 85 -12.69 3.86 -16.11
CA ASP A 85 -11.59 3.92 -15.15
C ASP A 85 -12.02 3.70 -13.70
N LEU A 86 -13.12 2.98 -13.50
CA LEU A 86 -13.61 2.61 -12.17
C LEU A 86 -13.22 1.16 -11.86
N PRO A 87 -12.75 0.88 -10.63
CA PRO A 87 -12.45 -0.48 -10.21
C PRO A 87 -13.76 -1.28 -10.12
N VAL A 88 -13.82 -2.43 -10.82
CA VAL A 88 -15.01 -3.29 -10.91
C VAL A 88 -14.84 -4.65 -10.25
N MET A 89 -13.61 -5.11 -10.04
CA MET A 89 -13.33 -6.34 -9.30
C MET A 89 -12.17 -6.06 -8.34
N ILE A 90 -12.36 -6.47 -7.09
CA ILE A 90 -11.29 -6.64 -6.11
C ILE A 90 -11.24 -8.11 -5.73
N THR A 91 -10.18 -8.80 -6.15
CA THR A 91 -9.95 -10.17 -5.67
C THR A 91 -9.08 -10.08 -4.44
N GLU A 92 -9.64 -10.41 -3.27
CA GLU A 92 -8.90 -10.52 -2.02
C GLU A 92 -8.54 -11.98 -1.79
N SER A 93 -7.24 -12.29 -1.74
CA SER A 93 -6.75 -13.58 -1.24
C SER A 93 -6.15 -13.35 0.15
N ASP A 94 -6.98 -13.51 1.17
CA ASP A 94 -6.51 -13.59 2.56
C ASP A 94 -6.08 -15.03 2.83
N GLU A 95 -4.77 -15.28 2.81
CA GLU A 95 -4.17 -16.43 3.51
C GLU A 95 -3.54 -16.00 4.85
N GLY A 96 -3.91 -14.81 5.31
CA GLY A 96 -3.46 -14.17 6.54
C GLY A 96 -4.51 -14.18 7.66
N GLY A 97 -5.30 -15.26 7.80
CA GLY A 97 -6.14 -15.48 8.98
C GLY A 97 -7.18 -14.40 9.21
N CYS A 98 -8.18 -14.33 8.33
CA CYS A 98 -9.22 -13.34 8.45
C CYS A 98 -9.98 -13.40 9.79
N SER A 99 -9.99 -12.27 10.50
CA SER A 99 -11.04 -11.91 11.46
C SER A 99 -12.43 -12.00 10.78
N PRO A 100 -13.54 -12.23 11.50
CA PRO A 100 -14.81 -12.80 10.97
C PRO A 100 -15.63 -11.88 10.02
N ARG A 101 -15.00 -10.90 9.38
CA ARG A 101 -15.62 -9.97 8.43
C ARG A 101 -15.08 -10.11 6.99
N CYS A 102 -14.24 -11.12 6.69
CA CYS A 102 -14.01 -11.52 5.29
C CYS A 102 -15.31 -12.02 4.68
N ARG A 103 -16.05 -11.09 4.08
CA ARG A 103 -17.10 -11.39 3.12
C ARG A 103 -16.43 -11.17 1.79
N SER A 104 -16.06 -12.24 1.11
CA SER A 104 -15.74 -12.20 -0.32
C SER A 104 -16.88 -11.46 -1.03
N LEU A 105 -16.66 -10.19 -1.37
CA LEU A 105 -17.61 -9.38 -2.12
C LEU A 105 -17.46 -9.76 -3.59
N THR A 106 -17.88 -10.98 -3.94
CA THR A 106 -18.14 -11.33 -5.33
C THR A 106 -19.41 -10.59 -5.74
N THR A 107 -19.28 -9.31 -6.09
CA THR A 107 -20.36 -8.61 -6.78
C THR A 107 -20.36 -9.08 -8.22
N THR A 108 -20.99 -10.23 -8.46
CA THR A 108 -21.43 -10.62 -9.79
C THR A 108 -22.38 -9.53 -10.28
N VAL A 109 -21.90 -8.66 -11.17
CA VAL A 109 -22.78 -7.79 -11.96
C VAL A 109 -23.52 -8.68 -12.95
N GLY A 110 -24.65 -9.22 -12.51
CA GLY A 110 -25.61 -9.90 -13.37
C GLY A 110 -26.14 -8.92 -14.40
N GLY A 111 -26.00 -9.29 -15.68
CA GLY A 111 -26.63 -8.61 -16.82
C GLY A 111 -28.12 -8.88 -16.93
#